data_AF-A0A7Y5Q173-F1
#
_entry.id   AF-A0A7Y5Q173-F1
#
_cell.length_a   1.000
_cell.length_b   1.000
_cell.length_c   1.000
_cell.angle_alpha   90.00
_cell.angle_beta   90.00
_cell.angle_gamma   90.00
#
_symmetry.space_group_name_H-M   'P 1'
#
loop_
_entity.id
_entity.type
_entity.pdbx_description
1 polymer ?
#
loop_
_entity_poly.entity_id
_entity_poly.type
_entity_poly.pdbx_seq_one_letter_code
_entity_poly.pdbx_strand_id
1 'polypeptide(L)'
;GGIRVPLIVAGPAVRGGARSCDELVGAVDVFATVADLLGVDARAAVPAKRELDSVSFVPLLADAQAVSARTSLLCEEFRPNGPGPYEEIHRAVVSRAGKLSCDPGRPFMYFDLTQRGERIQKLEQLDAAQRAEADRLAAELERIVAPTPAQK
;
A
#
# COMPACT_ATOMS: atom_id res chain seq x y z
N GLY A 1 10.20 -9.66 3.70
CA GLY A 1 9.17 -10.14 4.64
C GLY A 1 9.04 -9.22 5.85
N GLY A 2 7.84 -8.68 6.12
CA GLY A 2 7.57 -7.80 7.26
C GLY A 2 6.33 -6.93 7.11
N ILE A 3 5.89 -6.68 5.87
CA ILE A 3 4.81 -5.75 5.54
C ILE A 3 3.50 -6.44 5.12
N ARG A 4 3.54 -7.73 4.73
CA ARG A 4 2.36 -8.53 4.40
C ARG A 4 1.90 -9.26 5.65
N VAL A 5 0.87 -8.74 6.31
CA VAL A 5 0.28 -9.29 7.54
C VAL A 5 -1.06 -9.97 7.27
N PRO A 6 -1.47 -10.96 8.09
CA PRO A 6 -2.80 -11.54 7.98
C PRO A 6 -3.89 -10.52 8.31
N LEU A 7 -4.92 -10.43 7.46
CA LEU A 7 -6.17 -9.71 7.73
C LEU A 7 -7.32 -10.68 7.52
N ILE A 8 -8.16 -10.86 8.54
CA ILE A 8 -9.37 -11.67 8.48
C ILE A 8 -10.55 -10.79 8.85
N VAL A 9 -11.57 -10.75 8.00
CA VAL A 9 -12.81 -10.01 8.24
C VAL A 9 -13.97 -11.00 8.30
N ALA A 10 -14.78 -10.90 9.33
CA ALA A 10 -15.96 -11.74 9.54
C ALA A 10 -17.14 -10.87 9.99
N GLY A 11 -18.31 -11.07 9.37
CA GLY A 11 -19.53 -10.36 9.74
C GLY A 11 -20.60 -10.43 8.64
N PRO A 12 -21.80 -9.86 8.89
CA PRO A 12 -22.94 -9.94 7.97
C PRO A 12 -22.69 -9.33 6.59
N ALA A 13 -21.78 -8.36 6.51
CA ALA A 13 -21.38 -7.73 5.24
C ALA A 13 -20.51 -8.66 4.36
N VAL A 14 -19.94 -9.73 4.93
CA VAL A 14 -19.10 -10.68 4.20
C VAL A 14 -19.98 -11.72 3.51
N ARG A 15 -20.16 -11.59 2.19
CA ARG A 15 -20.93 -12.56 1.40
C ARG A 15 -20.07 -13.76 1.02
N GLY A 16 -20.64 -14.96 1.15
CA GLY A 16 -19.97 -16.22 0.79
C GLY A 16 -18.70 -16.45 1.61
N GLY A 17 -18.82 -16.65 2.93
CA GLY A 17 -17.69 -16.82 3.85
C GLY A 17 -16.71 -17.95 3.49
N ALA A 18 -15.64 -18.08 4.28
CA ALA A 18 -14.56 -19.06 4.04
C ALA A 18 -13.89 -18.92 2.66
N ARG A 19 -13.61 -17.68 2.26
CA ARG A 19 -12.94 -17.33 1.00
C ARG A 19 -11.71 -16.46 1.23
N SER A 20 -10.82 -16.43 0.25
CA SER A 20 -9.64 -15.56 0.21
C SER A 20 -9.79 -14.49 -0.86
N CYS A 21 -9.05 -13.39 -0.70
CA CYS A 21 -8.93 -12.31 -1.68
C CYS A 21 -7.45 -11.93 -1.78
N ASP A 22 -6.94 -11.86 -3.00
CA ASP A 22 -5.53 -11.52 -3.29
C ASP A 22 -5.33 -10.06 -3.74
N GLU A 23 -6.39 -9.26 -3.67
CA GLU A 23 -6.35 -7.84 -3.97
C GLU A 23 -5.57 -7.04 -2.92
N LEU A 24 -5.09 -5.86 -3.32
CA LEU A 24 -4.33 -4.98 -2.43
C LEU A 24 -5.25 -4.31 -1.41
N VAL A 25 -4.93 -4.51 -0.13
CA VAL A 25 -5.53 -3.84 1.03
C VAL A 25 -4.41 -3.40 1.97
N GLY A 26 -4.45 -2.14 2.40
CA GLY A 26 -3.53 -1.58 3.40
C GLY A 26 -4.14 -1.56 4.79
N ALA A 27 -3.30 -1.55 5.84
CA ALA A 27 -3.80 -1.44 7.22
C ALA A 27 -4.58 -0.14 7.47
N VAL A 28 -4.22 0.95 6.76
CA VAL A 28 -4.90 2.24 6.83
C VAL A 28 -6.34 2.19 6.31
N ASP A 29 -6.67 1.23 5.44
CA ASP A 29 -7.98 1.11 4.78
C ASP A 29 -9.11 0.68 5.72
N VAL A 30 -8.75 0.11 6.87
CA VAL A 30 -9.72 -0.31 7.89
C VAL A 30 -10.59 0.86 8.33
N PHE A 31 -10.04 2.08 8.39
CA PHE A 31 -10.79 3.27 8.77
C PHE A 31 -11.95 3.57 7.83
N ALA A 32 -11.67 3.78 6.53
CA ALA A 32 -12.72 4.07 5.55
C ALA A 32 -13.69 2.89 5.37
N THR A 33 -13.20 1.65 5.48
CA THR A 33 -14.05 0.46 5.38
C THR A 33 -15.04 0.38 6.53
N VAL A 34 -14.62 0.65 7.78
CA VAL A 34 -15.54 0.66 8.92
C VAL A 34 -16.53 1.82 8.81
N ALA A 35 -16.08 3.01 8.39
CA ALA A 35 -16.96 4.15 8.17
C ALA A 35 -18.06 3.83 7.12
N ASP A 36 -17.67 3.25 5.98
CA ASP A 36 -18.57 2.84 4.90
C ASP A 36 -19.60 1.79 5.38
N LEU A 37 -19.15 0.77 6.13
CA LEU A 37 -20.04 -0.23 6.75
C LEU A 37 -21.04 0.38 7.75
N LEU A 38 -20.71 1.53 8.36
CA LEU A 38 -21.57 2.27 9.29
C LEU A 38 -22.41 3.35 8.58
N GLY A 39 -22.29 3.52 7.27
CA GLY A 39 -22.96 4.58 6.52
C GLY A 39 -22.43 5.98 6.83
N VAL A 40 -21.18 6.08 7.29
CA VAL A 40 -20.50 7.34 7.61
C VAL A 40 -19.57 7.73 6.46
N ASP A 41 -19.62 8.99 6.03
CA ASP A 41 -18.62 9.54 5.13
C ASP A 41 -17.27 9.70 5.85
N ALA A 42 -16.32 8.82 5.51
CA ALA A 42 -14.97 8.83 6.06
C ALA A 42 -14.24 10.16 5.81
N ARG A 43 -14.52 10.84 4.69
CA ARG A 43 -13.92 12.14 4.37
C ARG A 43 -14.45 13.24 5.27
N ALA A 44 -15.74 13.22 5.59
CA ALA A 44 -16.35 14.17 6.52
C ALA A 44 -15.89 13.96 7.97
N ALA A 45 -15.45 12.74 8.32
CA ALA A 45 -14.96 12.40 9.65
C ALA A 45 -13.51 12.86 9.94
N VAL A 46 -12.77 13.34 8.92
CA VAL A 46 -11.40 13.86 9.09
C VAL A 46 -11.36 15.37 8.83
N PRO A 47 -10.44 16.13 9.47
CA PRO A 47 -10.31 17.56 9.22
C PRO A 47 -10.07 17.86 7.74
N ALA A 48 -10.77 18.86 7.20
CA ALA A 48 -10.73 19.20 5.77
C ALA A 48 -9.31 19.45 5.22
N LYS A 49 -8.37 19.91 6.07
CA LYS A 49 -6.96 20.17 5.73
C LYS A 49 -6.06 18.93 5.75
N ARG A 50 -6.57 17.75 6.11
CA ARG A 50 -5.81 16.49 6.12
C ARG A 50 -6.21 15.66 4.92
N GLU A 51 -5.27 15.19 4.13
CA GLU A 51 -5.55 14.19 3.10
C GLU A 51 -5.93 12.85 3.75
N LEU A 52 -6.83 12.12 3.10
CA LEU A 52 -7.26 10.79 3.56
C LEU A 52 -6.66 9.75 2.62
N ASP A 53 -5.69 8.98 3.11
CA ASP A 53 -5.08 7.87 2.35
C ASP A 53 -5.95 6.60 2.38
N SER A 54 -6.83 6.45 3.37
CA SER A 54 -7.68 5.27 3.51
C SER A 54 -8.67 5.12 2.35
N VAL A 55 -8.79 3.92 1.80
CA VAL A 55 -9.74 3.54 0.74
C VAL A 55 -10.62 2.40 1.24
N SER A 56 -11.94 2.49 1.10
CA SER A 56 -12.84 1.41 1.52
C SER A 56 -12.66 0.17 0.65
N PHE A 57 -12.56 -1.00 1.27
CA PHE A 57 -12.57 -2.30 0.59
C PHE A 57 -13.89 -3.07 0.76
N VAL A 58 -14.99 -2.39 1.13
CA VAL A 58 -16.33 -3.02 1.21
C VAL A 58 -16.72 -3.82 -0.05
N PRO A 59 -16.42 -3.39 -1.29
CA PRO A 59 -16.69 -4.20 -2.47
C PRO A 59 -16.07 -5.61 -2.40
N LEU A 60 -14.86 -5.73 -1.82
CA LEU A 60 -14.17 -7.01 -1.64
C LEU A 60 -14.86 -7.92 -0.59
N LEU A 61 -15.60 -7.33 0.35
CA LEU A 61 -16.43 -8.06 1.33
C LEU A 61 -17.72 -8.61 0.72
N ALA A 62 -18.24 -7.94 -0.32
CA ALA A 62 -19.37 -8.44 -1.08
C ALA A 62 -18.96 -9.48 -2.15
N ASP A 63 -17.78 -9.32 -2.75
CA ASP A 63 -17.26 -10.19 -3.81
C ASP A 63 -15.73 -10.33 -3.71
N ALA A 64 -15.22 -11.56 -3.54
CA ALA A 64 -13.77 -11.84 -3.51
C ALA A 64 -13.04 -11.50 -4.80
N GLN A 65 -13.76 -11.48 -5.93
CA GLN A 65 -13.22 -11.29 -7.26
C GLN A 65 -13.35 -9.84 -7.74
N ALA A 66 -13.94 -8.96 -6.93
CA ALA A 66 -13.94 -7.54 -7.22
C ALA A 66 -12.50 -7.00 -7.25
N VAL A 67 -12.28 -5.97 -8.05
CA VAL A 67 -10.97 -5.32 -8.19
C VAL A 67 -10.82 -4.28 -7.09
N SER A 68 -9.68 -4.25 -6.40
CA SER A 68 -9.40 -3.19 -5.43
C SER A 68 -9.24 -1.85 -6.13
N ALA A 69 -9.72 -0.79 -5.47
CA ALA A 69 -9.44 0.57 -5.89
C ALA A 69 -7.95 0.93 -5.72
N ARG A 70 -7.18 0.15 -4.95
CA ARG A 70 -5.73 0.33 -4.80
C ARG A 70 -4.95 -0.37 -5.91
N THR A 71 -4.00 0.37 -6.49
CA THR A 71 -3.01 -0.16 -7.44
C THR A 71 -1.61 -0.28 -6.81
N SER A 72 -1.40 0.35 -5.66
CA SER A 72 -0.15 0.39 -4.90
C SER A 72 -0.41 0.50 -3.38
N LEU A 73 0.60 0.14 -2.60
CA LEU A 73 0.68 0.34 -1.15
C LEU A 73 2.03 0.96 -0.79
N LEU A 74 2.04 1.97 0.06
CA LEU A 74 3.25 2.52 0.66
C LEU A 74 3.47 1.87 2.04
N CYS A 75 4.73 1.54 2.33
CA CYS A 75 5.18 1.20 3.67
C CYS A 75 6.41 2.04 4.01
N GLU A 76 6.44 2.56 5.23
CA GLU A 76 7.57 3.33 5.76
C GLU A 76 8.03 2.74 7.10
N GLU A 77 9.34 2.71 7.29
CA GLU A 77 9.98 2.43 8.57
C GLU A 77 10.87 3.62 8.92
N PHE A 78 10.71 4.14 10.13
CA PHE A 78 11.45 5.29 10.64
C PHE A 78 12.43 4.84 11.70
N ARG A 79 13.69 5.27 11.61
CA ARG A 79 14.73 4.96 12.59
C ARG A 79 15.36 6.22 13.17
N PRO A 80 15.58 6.29 14.50
CA PRO A 80 15.14 5.31 15.51
C PRO A 80 13.60 5.26 15.64
N ASN A 81 13.07 4.13 16.11
CA ASN A 81 11.64 3.99 16.40
C ASN A 81 11.22 4.98 17.50
N GLY A 82 10.09 5.66 17.31
CA GLY A 82 9.52 6.58 18.30
C GLY A 82 9.30 7.97 17.71
N PRO A 83 9.14 9.01 18.55
CA PRO A 83 9.17 10.39 18.09
C PRO A 83 10.56 10.73 17.54
N GLY A 84 10.62 11.50 16.44
CA GLY A 84 11.88 11.92 15.84
C GLY A 84 12.77 12.80 16.74
N PRO A 85 13.93 13.24 16.24
CA PRO A 85 14.33 13.23 14.84
C PRO A 85 14.63 11.82 14.32
N TYR A 86 14.26 11.58 13.05
CA TYR A 86 14.60 10.34 12.35
C TYR A 86 15.92 10.53 11.62
N GLU A 87 16.79 9.54 11.73
CA GLU A 87 18.07 9.44 11.03
C GLU A 87 17.89 8.74 9.68
N GLU A 88 17.03 7.72 9.62
CA GLU A 88 16.76 6.94 8.42
C GLU A 88 15.25 6.79 8.22
N ILE A 89 14.80 6.96 6.97
CA ILE A 89 13.43 6.66 6.54
C ILE A 89 13.52 5.66 5.40
N HIS A 90 13.16 4.42 5.69
CA HIS A 90 13.09 3.33 4.73
C HIS A 90 11.70 3.30 4.12
N ARG A 91 11.63 3.13 2.79
CA ARG A 91 10.35 3.11 2.09
C ARG A 91 10.24 1.94 1.14
N ALA A 92 9.03 1.43 0.99
CA ALA A 92 8.70 0.53 -0.09
C ALA A 92 7.34 0.84 -0.70
N VAL A 93 7.26 0.81 -2.03
CA VAL A 93 5.98 0.81 -2.76
C VAL A 93 5.74 -0.59 -3.32
N VAL A 94 4.56 -1.12 -3.08
CA VAL A 94 4.18 -2.50 -3.43
C VAL A 94 2.96 -2.48 -4.32
N SER A 95 2.96 -3.28 -5.38
CA SER A 95 1.80 -3.60 -6.21
C SER A 95 1.55 -5.11 -6.21
N ARG A 96 0.59 -5.56 -7.04
CA ARG A 96 0.42 -7.00 -7.32
C ARG A 96 1.59 -7.60 -8.07
N ALA A 97 2.28 -6.82 -8.90
CA ALA A 97 3.34 -7.31 -9.80
C ALA A 97 4.73 -7.21 -9.17
N GLY A 98 4.98 -6.18 -8.35
CA GLY A 98 6.31 -5.94 -7.82
C GLY A 98 6.36 -5.09 -6.58
N LYS A 99 7.55 -5.02 -5.99
CA LYS A 99 7.89 -4.11 -4.89
C LYS A 99 9.17 -3.36 -5.24
N LEU A 100 9.17 -2.05 -5.00
CA LEU A 100 10.34 -1.19 -5.09
C LEU A 100 10.73 -0.72 -3.68
N SER A 101 11.97 -1.00 -3.24
CA SER A 101 12.53 -0.52 -1.97
C SER A 101 13.43 0.69 -2.22
N CYS A 102 13.27 1.73 -1.41
CA CYS A 102 14.07 2.95 -1.38
C CYS A 102 14.62 3.12 0.03
N ASP A 103 15.85 2.68 0.23
CA ASP A 103 16.52 2.69 1.52
C ASP A 103 17.68 3.70 1.51
N PRO A 104 17.84 4.53 2.54
CA PRO A 104 18.93 5.50 2.62
C PRO A 104 20.30 4.85 2.38
N GLY A 105 21.12 5.46 1.52
CA GLY A 105 22.46 4.97 1.21
C GLY A 105 22.51 3.68 0.38
N ARG A 106 21.38 3.18 -0.14
CA ARG A 106 21.33 1.99 -0.98
C ARG A 106 20.70 2.31 -2.35
N PRO A 107 21.12 1.62 -3.43
CA PRO A 107 20.39 1.64 -4.70
C PRO A 107 18.95 1.14 -4.51
N PHE A 108 18.04 1.55 -5.40
CA PHE A 108 16.71 0.96 -5.45
C PHE A 108 16.79 -0.55 -5.66
N MET A 109 15.93 -1.27 -4.95
CA MET A 109 15.81 -2.72 -5.07
C MET A 109 14.43 -3.09 -5.59
N TYR A 110 14.38 -3.85 -6.69
CA TYR A 110 13.13 -4.38 -7.23
C TYR A 110 12.96 -5.85 -6.87
N PHE A 111 11.72 -6.21 -6.54
CA PHE A 111 11.30 -7.57 -6.24
C PHE A 111 10.10 -7.90 -7.10
N ASP A 112 10.20 -8.97 -7.89
CA ASP A 112 9.07 -9.50 -8.65
C ASP A 112 8.18 -10.33 -7.73
N LEU A 113 6.90 -9.96 -7.65
CA LEU A 113 5.90 -10.59 -6.78
C LEU A 113 4.92 -11.48 -7.55
N THR A 114 5.05 -11.56 -8.88
CA THR A 114 4.23 -12.47 -9.71
C THR A 114 4.61 -13.94 -9.50
N GLN A 115 5.82 -14.19 -9.01
CA GLN A 115 6.33 -15.52 -8.69
C GLN A 115 6.37 -15.73 -7.18
N ARG A 116 6.21 -16.99 -6.76
CA ARG A 116 6.29 -17.35 -5.33
C ARG A 116 7.73 -17.19 -4.83
N GLY A 117 7.93 -16.28 -3.88
CA GLY A 117 9.21 -16.00 -3.22
C GLY A 117 9.77 -14.62 -3.59
N GLU A 118 10.26 -13.87 -2.60
CA GLU A 118 10.91 -12.57 -2.82
C GLU A 118 12.28 -12.80 -3.50
N ARG A 119 12.33 -12.86 -4.83
CA ARG A 119 13.60 -12.84 -5.56
C ARG A 119 14.06 -11.41 -5.73
N ILE A 120 15.17 -11.09 -5.06
CA ILE A 120 15.89 -9.84 -5.31
C ILE A 120 16.41 -9.88 -6.74
N GLN A 121 15.97 -8.94 -7.55
CA GLN A 121 16.55 -8.71 -8.87
C GLN A 121 17.26 -7.36 -8.83
N LYS A 122 18.53 -7.35 -9.25
CA LYS A 122 19.22 -6.09 -9.43
C LYS A 122 18.58 -5.34 -10.60
N LEU A 123 18.59 -4.01 -10.56
CA LEU A 123 17.94 -3.22 -11.61
C LEU A 123 18.48 -3.61 -12.99
N GLU A 124 19.78 -3.78 -13.17
CA GLU A 124 20.39 -4.15 -14.46
C GLU A 124 19.93 -5.51 -15.03
N GLN A 125 19.21 -6.34 -14.26
CA GLN A 125 18.74 -7.67 -14.65
C GLN A 125 17.25 -7.71 -15.01
N LEU A 126 16.52 -6.60 -14.85
CA LEU A 126 15.08 -6.60 -15.13
C LEU A 126 14.81 -6.68 -16.63
N ASP A 127 13.78 -7.44 -16.98
CA ASP A 127 13.19 -7.37 -18.31
C ASP A 127 12.42 -6.05 -18.53
N ALA A 128 11.90 -5.86 -19.74
CA ALA A 128 11.20 -4.63 -20.10
C ALA A 128 9.91 -4.39 -19.28
N ALA A 129 9.18 -5.44 -18.92
CA ALA A 129 7.94 -5.33 -18.15
C ALA A 129 8.22 -4.99 -16.69
N GLN A 130 9.22 -5.66 -16.10
CA GLN A 130 9.70 -5.39 -14.75
C GLN A 130 10.32 -3.99 -14.63
N ARG A 131 11.04 -3.51 -15.66
CA ARG A 131 11.51 -2.13 -15.73
C ARG A 131 10.36 -1.14 -15.70
N ALA A 132 9.37 -1.31 -16.58
CA ALA A 132 8.22 -0.43 -16.65
C ALA A 132 7.44 -0.39 -15.33
N GLU A 133 7.31 -1.54 -14.65
CA GLU A 133 6.68 -1.60 -13.33
C GLU A 133 7.51 -0.91 -12.25
N ALA A 134 8.84 -1.10 -12.23
CA ALA A 134 9.73 -0.41 -11.31
C ALA A 134 9.65 1.12 -11.50
N ASP A 135 9.64 1.60 -12.74
CA ASP A 135 9.54 3.03 -13.05
C ASP A 135 8.17 3.60 -12.62
N ARG A 136 7.09 2.85 -12.84
CA ARG A 136 5.75 3.21 -12.34
C ARG A 136 5.70 3.31 -10.82
N LEU A 137 6.32 2.36 -10.10
CA LEU A 137 6.40 2.38 -8.65
C LEU A 137 7.27 3.53 -8.13
N ALA A 138 8.33 3.89 -8.85
CA ALA A 138 9.16 5.04 -8.50
C ALA A 138 8.40 6.37 -8.65
N ALA A 139 7.68 6.54 -9.76
CA ALA A 139 6.83 7.70 -9.98
C ALA A 139 5.71 7.81 -8.92
N GLU A 140 5.14 6.67 -8.51
CA GLU A 140 4.16 6.62 -7.44
C GLU A 140 4.74 7.00 -6.07
N LEU A 141 5.96 6.53 -5.76
CA LEU A 141 6.67 6.93 -4.55
C LEU A 141 6.89 8.45 -4.52
N GLU A 142 7.38 9.01 -5.63
CA GLU A 142 7.57 10.46 -5.76
C GLU A 142 6.25 11.21 -5.57
N ARG A 143 5.15 10.74 -6.15
CA ARG A 143 3.83 11.35 -6.01
C ARG A 143 3.35 11.37 -4.54
N ILE A 144 3.53 10.27 -3.81
CA ILE A 144 3.04 10.14 -2.43
C ILE A 144 3.94 10.90 -1.44
N VAL A 145 5.26 10.84 -1.64
CA VAL A 145 6.26 11.41 -0.73
C VAL A 145 6.57 12.87 -1.05
N ALA A 146 6.23 13.35 -2.24
CA ALA A 146 6.40 14.76 -2.60
C ALA A 146 5.82 15.63 -1.47
N PRO A 147 6.59 16.61 -0.97
CA PRO A 147 6.11 17.47 0.09
C PRO A 147 4.83 18.16 -0.42
N THR A 148 3.72 17.96 0.30
CA THR A 148 2.52 18.75 0.08
C THR A 148 2.94 20.21 0.12
N PRO A 149 2.69 21.03 -0.93
CA PRO A 149 3.07 22.43 -0.91
C PRO A 149 2.56 23.04 0.38
N ALA A 150 3.43 23.68 1.16
CA ALA A 150 3.04 24.36 2.38
C ALA A 150 1.92 25.34 2.03
N GLN A 151 0.68 24.98 2.35
CA GLN A 151 -0.48 25.84 2.19
C GLN A 151 -0.34 26.93 3.25
N LYS A 152 0.13 28.10 2.80
CA LYS A 152 0.18 29.34 3.58
C LYS A 152 -1.19 29.70 4.15
#